data_AF-A0A849ZEV5-F1
#
_entry.id   AF-A0A849ZEV5-F1
#
_cell.length_a   1.000
_cell.length_b   1.000
_cell.length_c   1.000
_cell.angle_alpha   90.00
_cell.angle_beta   90.00
_cell.angle_gamma   90.00
#
_symmetry.space_group_name_H-M   'P 1'
#
loop_
_entity.id
_entity.type
_entity.pdbx_description
1 polymer ?
#
loop_
_entity_poly.entity_id
_entity_poly.type
_entity_poly.pdbx_seq_one_letter_code
_entity_poly.pdbx_strand_id
1 'polypeptide(L)'
;MASSYGSGGWGPPPGGAPPGGGWGPPQGGPPPGGGWGPPQGPPGGPPPGGGWGPPQGPPQGPPGGGWGPPPGGGWGQQPFGQPTGGPMHYRPVQPSGGGGCGLIALGAILSFSLFCAWLFTSYKGFGTAAITSLFLAGSVWVLAFGIAKQMKKKLPMAAHIGILAAIAVIFTAIGPTIGTGMMKSREETAFKKLSKEETSASQWKTDYEDQIPEEYRRKEWRLQWMKARVREGKQAKNAGQLRTVANECADDKDSELLSEAREDAVKALGEMYEAAKKRMNAPASGGSTAEFPVDNSLREAFSAVMTDLSRARDANVYVVFENSANLDPPKDFDKLVKEIQGEPEVLRDWPKRNAPVIDAGNAFSPAFDKKRRGTFVSAMTESFGQVFDGQLLTLVPMEKGEDRKGKIVLEVSSRIVREADVFLYTSDESGTKRLKGFLFSFEVEWNFQLVDRSGKVLYKASQAVSKPSDAKFDTAPGDPDWAPYSIMMDSAYYNYSREVTGRFGLTPPPRKAFFVYSGAEPTTTPPPGTK
;
A
#
# COMPACT_ATOMS: atom_id res chain seq x y z
N MET A 1 60.13 -0.79 -27.62
CA MET A 1 60.94 0.33 -27.10
C MET A 1 60.25 0.86 -25.87
N ALA A 2 60.98 0.88 -24.76
CA ALA A 2 60.52 1.22 -23.43
C ALA A 2 60.78 2.70 -23.11
N SER A 3 59.87 3.33 -22.38
CA SER A 3 60.07 4.53 -21.52
C SER A 3 58.67 4.91 -21.00
N SER A 4 58.26 4.66 -19.75
CA SER A 4 58.77 4.99 -18.42
C SER A 4 58.51 6.45 -17.98
N TYR A 5 57.70 6.55 -16.91
CA TYR A 5 57.56 7.63 -15.92
C TYR A 5 56.83 8.94 -16.26
N GLY A 6 55.82 9.22 -15.44
CA GLY A 6 55.11 10.48 -15.33
C GLY A 6 54.14 10.47 -14.14
N SER A 7 54.69 10.40 -12.93
CA SER A 7 53.99 10.61 -11.66
C SER A 7 53.52 12.07 -11.53
N GLY A 8 52.24 12.29 -11.24
CA GLY A 8 51.71 13.62 -10.92
C GLY A 8 50.51 13.49 -9.99
N GLY A 9 50.78 13.56 -8.69
CA GLY A 9 49.76 13.56 -7.65
C GLY A 9 48.97 14.86 -7.63
N TRP A 10 47.66 14.75 -7.49
CA TRP A 10 46.77 15.84 -7.14
C TRP A 10 46.20 15.56 -5.75
N GLY A 11 46.62 16.36 -4.77
CA GLY A 11 46.15 16.30 -3.40
C GLY A 11 44.69 16.77 -3.26
N PRO A 12 44.05 16.46 -2.12
CA PRO A 12 42.65 16.78 -1.89
C PRO A 12 42.45 18.28 -1.58
N PRO A 13 41.37 18.92 -2.06
CA PRO A 13 41.00 20.26 -1.64
C PRO A 13 40.47 20.28 -0.19
N PRO A 14 40.61 21.41 0.52
CA PRO A 14 40.39 21.53 1.96
C PRO A 14 38.90 21.46 2.35
N GLY A 15 38.69 20.91 3.56
CA GLY A 15 37.38 20.66 4.15
C GLY A 15 36.54 21.93 4.36
N GLY A 16 35.29 21.85 3.91
CA GLY A 16 34.19 22.67 4.38
C GLY A 16 33.22 21.77 5.16
N ALA A 17 32.89 22.17 6.38
CA ALA A 17 31.89 21.52 7.22
C ALA A 17 30.48 21.70 6.62
N PRO A 18 29.62 20.66 6.55
CA PRO A 18 28.22 20.84 6.22
C PRO A 18 27.43 21.30 7.48
N PRO A 19 26.48 22.26 7.34
CA PRO A 19 25.60 22.65 8.42
C PRO A 19 24.61 21.52 8.74
N GLY A 20 24.49 21.20 10.03
CA GLY A 20 23.45 20.31 10.54
C GLY A 20 22.06 20.92 10.31
N GLY A 21 21.20 20.17 9.62
CA GLY A 21 19.79 20.47 9.46
C GLY A 21 19.02 19.15 9.46
N GLY A 22 18.40 18.82 10.59
CA GLY A 22 17.57 17.65 10.76
C GLY A 22 16.29 17.77 9.94
N TRP A 23 16.09 16.87 9.00
CA TRP A 23 14.82 16.66 8.33
C TRP A 23 14.10 15.51 9.02
N GLY A 24 13.18 15.87 9.94
CA GLY A 24 12.18 14.94 10.42
C GLY A 24 11.17 14.62 9.30
N PRO A 25 10.59 13.42 9.26
CA PRO A 25 9.60 13.06 8.25
C PRO A 25 8.29 13.85 8.45
N PRO A 26 7.67 14.37 7.38
CA PRO A 26 6.35 14.97 7.48
C PRO A 26 5.30 13.90 7.80
N GLN A 27 4.52 14.15 8.86
CA GLN A 27 3.26 13.43 9.14
C GLN A 27 2.25 13.75 8.03
N GLY A 28 2.23 12.92 7.00
CA GLY A 28 1.14 12.84 6.01
C GLY A 28 0.23 11.68 6.35
N GLY A 29 -1.02 11.96 6.71
CA GLY A 29 -2.06 10.95 6.89
C GLY A 29 -2.41 10.21 5.59
N PRO A 30 -3.06 9.05 5.69
CA PRO A 30 -3.42 8.25 4.51
C PRO A 30 -4.45 8.98 3.62
N PRO A 31 -4.30 8.95 2.29
CA PRO A 31 -5.33 9.44 1.37
C PRO A 31 -6.58 8.54 1.42
N PRO A 32 -7.79 9.08 1.17
CA PRO A 32 -9.03 8.32 1.23
C PRO A 32 -9.09 7.29 0.11
N GLY A 33 -9.34 6.03 0.50
CA GLY A 33 -9.49 4.90 -0.41
C GLY A 33 -10.67 5.07 -1.36
N GLY A 34 -10.39 5.26 -2.65
CA GLY A 34 -11.34 5.09 -3.72
C GLY A 34 -11.50 3.61 -4.05
N GLY A 35 -12.61 3.02 -3.59
CA GLY A 35 -13.00 1.66 -3.94
C GLY A 35 -13.48 1.57 -5.39
N TRP A 36 -12.87 0.69 -6.17
CA TRP A 36 -13.36 0.31 -7.49
C TRP A 36 -14.46 -0.75 -7.33
N GLY A 37 -15.71 -0.33 -7.51
CA GLY A 37 -16.84 -1.24 -7.65
C GLY A 37 -16.86 -1.92 -9.04
N PRO A 38 -17.50 -3.09 -9.17
CA PRO A 38 -17.55 -3.84 -10.43
C PRO A 38 -18.40 -3.12 -11.51
N PRO A 39 -18.07 -3.31 -12.80
CA PRO A 39 -18.76 -2.63 -13.91
C PRO A 39 -20.21 -3.09 -14.05
N GLN A 40 -21.12 -2.12 -14.19
CA GLN A 40 -22.54 -2.33 -14.50
C GLN A 40 -22.71 -2.88 -15.92
N GLY A 41 -23.45 -3.98 -16.04
CA GLY A 41 -23.86 -4.55 -17.32
C GLY A 41 -24.94 -3.72 -18.04
N PRO A 42 -25.21 -4.01 -19.33
CA PRO A 42 -26.10 -3.23 -20.17
C PRO A 42 -27.59 -3.34 -19.79
N PRO A 43 -28.42 -2.33 -20.14
CA PRO A 43 -29.80 -2.21 -19.70
C PRO A 43 -30.73 -3.18 -20.46
N GLY A 44 -31.26 -4.18 -19.76
CA GLY A 44 -32.20 -5.15 -20.32
C GLY A 44 -33.62 -4.98 -19.77
N GLY A 45 -34.52 -4.50 -20.64
CA GLY A 45 -35.92 -4.97 -20.82
C GLY A 45 -36.97 -4.78 -19.72
N PRO A 46 -38.23 -4.47 -20.07
CA PRO A 46 -39.34 -4.36 -19.11
C PRO A 46 -39.86 -5.76 -18.70
N PRO A 47 -40.22 -5.98 -17.42
CA PRO A 47 -40.82 -7.25 -17.00
C PRO A 47 -42.33 -7.31 -17.34
N PRO A 48 -42.83 -8.45 -17.85
CA PRO A 48 -44.27 -8.70 -18.01
C PRO A 48 -44.92 -9.06 -16.66
N GLY A 49 -46.15 -8.58 -16.48
CA GLY A 49 -46.89 -8.63 -15.23
C GLY A 49 -47.76 -9.86 -14.97
N GLY A 50 -48.48 -9.77 -13.84
CA GLY A 50 -49.60 -10.61 -13.41
C GLY A 50 -49.16 -11.91 -12.74
N GLY A 51 -49.62 -12.29 -11.55
CA GLY A 51 -50.77 -11.89 -10.74
C GLY A 51 -51.17 -13.11 -9.88
N TRP A 52 -52.08 -12.88 -8.91
CA TRP A 52 -52.83 -13.83 -8.07
C TRP A 52 -52.37 -14.05 -6.61
N GLY A 53 -53.08 -13.39 -5.68
CA GLY A 53 -53.56 -14.02 -4.44
C GLY A 53 -53.41 -13.20 -3.13
N PRO A 54 -54.40 -13.17 -2.20
CA PRO A 54 -54.82 -11.93 -1.51
C PRO A 54 -54.83 -12.05 0.05
N PRO A 55 -55.62 -11.27 0.85
CA PRO A 55 -55.18 -10.05 1.53
C PRO A 55 -55.41 -10.06 3.06
N GLN A 56 -54.56 -9.42 3.87
CA GLN A 56 -54.94 -9.04 5.24
C GLN A 56 -54.29 -7.72 5.71
N GLY A 57 -55.15 -6.80 6.16
CA GLY A 57 -54.84 -5.82 7.21
C GLY A 57 -54.69 -4.36 6.76
N PRO A 58 -55.61 -3.45 7.14
CA PRO A 58 -55.47 -2.01 6.91
C PRO A 58 -54.58 -1.31 7.96
N PRO A 59 -54.07 -0.10 7.66
CA PRO A 59 -52.89 0.47 8.29
C PRO A 59 -53.22 1.51 9.37
N GLN A 60 -52.38 1.59 10.41
CA GLN A 60 -52.24 2.77 11.27
C GLN A 60 -50.83 3.33 11.17
N GLY A 61 -50.77 4.59 10.74
CA GLY A 61 -49.66 5.54 10.70
C GLY A 61 -50.22 6.81 10.07
N PRO A 62 -49.84 8.03 10.49
CA PRO A 62 -48.45 8.51 10.53
C PRO A 62 -48.23 9.55 11.68
N PRO A 63 -47.29 10.51 11.62
CA PRO A 63 -45.90 10.57 11.10
C PRO A 63 -44.92 10.85 12.28
N GLY A 64 -43.59 10.77 12.22
CA GLY A 64 -42.64 11.13 11.17
C GLY A 64 -41.68 12.18 11.75
N GLY A 65 -40.37 11.95 11.58
CA GLY A 65 -39.38 13.01 11.40
C GLY A 65 -38.62 13.54 12.63
N GLY A 66 -37.30 13.62 12.47
CA GLY A 66 -36.55 14.80 12.89
C GLY A 66 -35.63 14.63 14.10
N TRP A 67 -34.40 14.17 13.85
CA TRP A 67 -33.27 14.41 14.73
C TRP A 67 -32.90 15.90 14.66
N GLY A 68 -33.17 16.64 15.74
CA GLY A 68 -32.70 17.99 16.00
C GLY A 68 -31.90 18.04 17.32
N PRO A 69 -30.88 18.92 17.43
CA PRO A 69 -30.00 18.99 18.60
C PRO A 69 -30.74 19.56 19.84
N PRO A 70 -30.31 19.22 21.07
CA PRO A 70 -30.98 19.71 22.28
C PRO A 70 -30.89 21.24 22.38
N PRO A 71 -32.02 21.96 22.51
CA PRO A 71 -32.02 23.39 22.69
C PRO A 71 -31.59 23.75 24.11
N GLY A 72 -30.76 24.78 24.21
CA GLY A 72 -30.34 25.38 25.47
C GLY A 72 -31.55 25.80 26.32
N GLY A 73 -31.65 25.17 27.49
CA GLY A 73 -32.55 25.58 28.56
C GLY A 73 -31.97 26.80 29.26
N GLY A 74 -32.43 27.97 28.82
CA GLY A 74 -32.22 29.24 29.51
C GLY A 74 -32.84 29.23 30.90
N TRP A 75 -32.09 29.83 31.83
CA TRP A 75 -32.55 30.19 33.16
C TRP A 75 -33.63 31.27 33.03
N GLY A 76 -34.89 30.83 32.96
CA GLY A 76 -36.05 31.69 33.06
C GLY A 76 -36.15 32.25 34.47
N GLN A 77 -35.97 33.57 34.57
CA GLN A 77 -36.40 34.35 35.73
C GLN A 77 -37.90 34.15 35.95
N GLN A 78 -38.29 33.85 37.19
CA GLN A 78 -39.62 34.16 37.70
C GLN A 78 -39.52 35.13 38.88
N PRO A 79 -40.52 36.02 39.03
CA PRO A 79 -40.36 37.28 39.74
C PRO A 79 -40.66 37.18 41.23
N PHE A 80 -40.02 38.09 41.96
CA PHE A 80 -40.21 38.39 43.37
C PHE A 80 -41.69 38.47 43.78
N GLY A 81 -42.10 37.56 44.66
CA GLY A 81 -43.30 37.62 45.48
C GLY A 81 -42.93 37.67 46.97
N GLN A 82 -43.68 38.46 47.72
CA GLN A 82 -43.49 38.96 49.10
C GLN A 82 -43.17 37.95 50.22
N PRO A 83 -42.61 38.44 51.35
CA PRO A 83 -42.28 37.62 52.51
C PRO A 83 -43.52 37.38 53.39
N THR A 84 -43.98 36.13 53.47
CA THR A 84 -44.89 35.69 54.53
C THR A 84 -44.07 35.20 55.72
N GLY A 85 -43.99 36.07 56.73
CA GLY A 85 -43.47 35.73 58.05
C GLY A 85 -44.29 34.60 58.69
N GLY A 86 -43.64 33.46 58.87
CA GLY A 86 -44.10 32.38 59.73
C GLY A 86 -42.87 31.78 60.42
N PRO A 87 -42.87 31.59 61.75
CA PRO A 87 -41.73 31.01 62.45
C PRO A 87 -41.51 29.58 61.95
N MET A 88 -40.48 29.40 61.13
CA MET A 88 -39.92 28.09 60.82
C MET A 88 -39.38 27.51 62.12
N HIS A 89 -40.21 26.70 62.78
CA HIS A 89 -39.76 25.81 63.84
C HIS A 89 -38.75 24.84 63.23
N TYR A 90 -37.47 25.19 63.37
CA TYR A 90 -36.37 24.27 63.26
C TYR A 90 -36.61 23.19 64.32
N ARG A 91 -37.27 22.08 63.94
CA ARG A 91 -37.15 20.85 64.71
C ARG A 91 -35.69 20.44 64.50
N PRO A 92 -34.82 20.50 65.53
CA PRO A 92 -33.51 19.89 65.40
C PRO A 92 -33.77 18.43 65.04
N VAL A 93 -33.37 18.05 63.81
CA VAL A 93 -33.34 16.64 63.43
C VAL A 93 -32.42 16.01 64.45
N GLN A 94 -33.02 15.27 65.37
CA GLN A 94 -32.32 14.59 66.44
C GLN A 94 -31.25 13.74 65.75
N PRO A 95 -29.95 13.97 65.99
CA PRO A 95 -28.90 13.28 65.26
C PRO A 95 -29.10 11.79 65.50
N SER A 96 -29.58 11.08 64.47
CA SER A 96 -29.84 9.66 64.60
C SER A 96 -28.51 9.00 64.93
N GLY A 97 -28.51 8.12 65.93
CA GLY A 97 -27.31 7.41 66.39
C GLY A 97 -26.67 6.51 65.33
N GLY A 98 -27.11 6.56 64.06
CA GLY A 98 -26.62 5.77 62.93
C GLY A 98 -25.40 6.35 62.19
N GLY A 99 -24.85 7.49 62.63
CA GLY A 99 -23.71 8.13 61.96
C GLY A 99 -22.39 7.34 61.95
N GLY A 100 -22.28 6.25 62.72
CA GLY A 100 -21.12 5.34 62.69
C GLY A 100 -21.14 4.40 61.49
N CYS A 101 -22.29 3.78 61.20
CA CYS A 101 -22.43 2.81 60.10
C CYS A 101 -22.09 3.41 58.72
N GLY A 102 -22.48 4.66 58.46
CA GLY A 102 -22.16 5.33 57.20
C GLY A 102 -20.65 5.56 56.99
N LEU A 103 -19.93 5.93 58.05
CA LEU A 103 -18.46 6.10 57.99
C LEU A 103 -17.73 4.77 57.85
N ILE A 104 -18.23 3.70 58.48
CA ILE A 104 -17.68 2.36 58.32
C ILE A 104 -17.83 1.90 56.87
N ALA A 105 -19.04 2.00 56.29
CA ALA A 105 -19.29 1.60 54.91
C ALA A 105 -18.43 2.40 53.92
N LEU A 106 -18.40 3.74 54.08
CA LEU A 106 -17.59 4.61 53.23
C LEU A 106 -16.09 4.29 53.33
N GLY A 107 -15.57 4.19 54.57
CA GLY A 107 -14.17 3.88 54.83
C GLY A 107 -13.77 2.51 54.28
N ALA A 108 -14.65 1.51 54.38
CA ALA A 108 -14.41 0.16 53.83
C ALA A 108 -14.35 0.16 52.30
N ILE A 109 -15.33 0.79 51.63
CA ILE A 109 -15.37 0.88 50.16
C ILE A 109 -14.17 1.65 49.62
N LEU A 110 -13.85 2.81 50.22
CA LEU A 110 -12.68 3.60 49.83
C LEU A 110 -11.39 2.84 50.05
N SER A 111 -11.22 2.20 51.21
CA SER A 111 -10.00 1.45 51.52
C SER A 111 -9.83 0.25 50.60
N PHE A 112 -10.90 -0.48 50.31
CA PHE A 112 -10.85 -1.58 49.36
C PHE A 112 -10.50 -1.08 47.95
N SER A 113 -11.14 0.00 47.50
CA SER A 113 -10.90 0.56 46.16
C SER A 113 -9.48 1.10 46.01
N LEU A 114 -8.96 1.82 47.03
CA LEU A 114 -7.59 2.33 47.04
C LEU A 114 -6.56 1.23 47.23
N PHE A 115 -6.89 0.17 47.98
CA PHE A 115 -6.02 -1.00 48.11
C PHE A 115 -5.94 -1.77 46.79
N CYS A 116 -7.07 -1.96 46.08
CA CYS A 116 -7.07 -2.52 44.73
C CYS A 116 -6.31 -1.63 43.75
N ALA A 117 -6.58 -0.32 43.73
CA ALA A 117 -5.83 0.62 42.92
C ALA A 117 -4.32 0.55 43.23
N TRP A 118 -3.97 0.45 44.52
CA TRP A 118 -2.61 0.29 45.00
C TRP A 118 -1.97 -1.03 44.53
N LEU A 119 -2.70 -2.14 44.51
CA LEU A 119 -2.18 -3.41 43.99
C LEU A 119 -1.96 -3.37 42.47
N PHE A 120 -2.83 -2.68 41.73
CA PHE A 120 -2.79 -2.66 40.26
C PHE A 120 -2.01 -1.48 39.67
N THR A 121 -1.50 -0.55 40.49
CA THR A 121 -0.63 0.51 39.98
C THR A 121 0.79 -0.01 39.79
N SER A 122 1.28 0.08 38.55
CA SER A 122 2.71 -0.04 38.26
C SER A 122 3.43 1.13 38.93
N TYR A 123 4.06 0.89 40.08
CA TYR A 123 4.82 1.91 40.79
C TYR A 123 6.10 2.27 40.05
N LYS A 124 6.10 3.42 39.38
CA LYS A 124 7.32 4.07 38.86
C LYS A 124 8.11 4.76 39.97
N GLY A 125 8.37 4.06 41.06
CA GLY A 125 9.17 4.51 42.20
C GLY A 125 8.40 4.87 43.47
N PHE A 126 9.16 5.26 44.50
CA PHE A 126 8.64 5.54 45.84
C PHE A 126 7.68 6.74 45.91
N GLY A 127 7.82 7.72 45.00
CA GLY A 127 6.96 8.91 44.99
C GLY A 127 5.49 8.59 44.71
N THR A 128 5.21 7.78 43.69
CA THR A 128 3.85 7.32 43.39
C THR A 128 3.33 6.42 44.50
N ALA A 129 4.15 5.52 45.03
CA ALA A 129 3.78 4.69 46.18
C ALA A 129 3.39 5.53 47.40
N ALA A 130 4.14 6.60 47.69
CA ALA A 130 3.86 7.49 48.82
C ALA A 130 2.51 8.20 48.69
N ILE A 131 2.19 8.73 47.50
CA ILE A 131 0.92 9.43 47.27
C ILE A 131 -0.26 8.48 47.42
N THR A 132 -0.22 7.31 46.78
CA THR A 132 -1.33 6.33 46.88
C THR A 132 -1.48 5.80 48.30
N SER A 133 -0.35 5.61 49.02
CA SER A 133 -0.35 5.17 50.42
C SER A 133 -0.93 6.20 51.38
N LEU A 134 -0.78 7.51 51.11
CA LEU A 134 -1.42 8.57 51.89
C LEU A 134 -2.94 8.55 51.74
N PHE A 135 -3.46 8.37 50.53
CA PHE A 135 -4.90 8.23 50.32
C PHE A 135 -5.46 6.98 51.00
N LEU A 136 -4.76 5.85 50.88
CA LEU A 136 -5.13 4.60 51.55
C LEU A 136 -5.08 4.75 53.08
N ALA A 137 -4.08 5.43 53.61
CA ALA A 137 -4.00 5.75 55.03
C ALA A 137 -5.21 6.59 55.49
N GLY A 138 -5.60 7.59 54.70
CA GLY A 138 -6.79 8.41 54.95
C GLY A 138 -8.09 7.60 54.95
N SER A 139 -8.27 6.68 54.00
CA SER A 139 -9.48 5.85 53.95
C SER A 139 -9.56 4.85 55.11
N VAL A 140 -8.43 4.24 55.50
CA VAL A 140 -8.40 3.33 56.65
C VAL A 140 -8.59 4.10 57.95
N TRP A 141 -8.10 5.34 58.03
CA TRP A 141 -8.39 6.24 59.14
C TRP A 141 -9.90 6.54 59.25
N VAL A 142 -10.60 6.82 58.14
CA VAL A 142 -12.06 7.01 58.13
C VAL A 142 -12.79 5.76 58.63
N LEU A 143 -12.35 4.58 58.20
CA LEU A 143 -12.90 3.29 58.67
C LEU A 143 -12.71 3.11 60.18
N ALA A 144 -11.49 3.30 60.68
CA ALA A 144 -11.18 3.18 62.11
C ALA A 144 -11.94 4.19 62.97
N PHE A 145 -12.10 5.42 62.47
CA PHE A 145 -12.90 6.45 63.12
C PHE A 145 -14.39 6.09 63.16
N GLY A 146 -14.94 5.55 62.07
CA GLY A 146 -16.32 5.05 62.01
C GLY A 146 -16.57 3.95 63.04
N ILE A 147 -15.65 2.99 63.18
CA ILE A 147 -15.72 1.90 64.17
C ILE A 147 -15.68 2.46 65.60
N ALA A 148 -14.71 3.34 65.91
CA ALA A 148 -14.61 3.94 67.24
C ALA A 148 -15.86 4.74 67.62
N LYS A 149 -16.43 5.49 66.67
CA LYS A 149 -17.67 6.24 66.84
C LYS A 149 -18.86 5.32 67.12
N GLN A 150 -18.98 4.21 66.39
CA GLN A 150 -20.01 3.18 66.62
C GLN A 150 -19.89 2.56 68.02
N MET A 151 -18.65 2.37 68.50
CA MET A 151 -18.36 1.89 69.86
C MET A 151 -18.47 2.97 70.95
N LYS A 152 -18.83 4.22 70.59
CA LYS A 152 -18.85 5.39 71.48
C LYS A 152 -17.51 5.64 72.20
N LYS A 153 -16.39 5.20 71.61
CA LYS A 153 -15.03 5.43 72.14
C LYS A 153 -14.38 6.61 71.43
N LYS A 154 -13.72 7.49 72.17
CA LYS A 154 -12.85 8.53 71.58
C LYS A 154 -11.51 7.90 71.23
N LEU A 155 -11.11 7.99 69.97
CA LEU A 155 -9.75 7.67 69.55
C LEU A 155 -8.81 8.74 70.12
N PRO A 156 -7.75 8.37 70.86
CA PRO A 156 -6.75 9.34 71.29
C PRO A 156 -6.00 9.90 70.08
N MET A 157 -5.53 11.15 70.16
CA MET A 157 -4.83 11.81 69.05
C MET A 157 -3.62 11.01 68.55
N ALA A 158 -2.90 10.34 69.46
CA ALA A 158 -1.81 9.43 69.11
C ALA A 158 -2.25 8.26 68.20
N ALA A 159 -3.47 7.73 68.37
CA ALA A 159 -3.98 6.67 67.53
C ALA A 159 -4.36 7.16 66.12
N HIS A 160 -4.85 8.41 65.99
CA HIS A 160 -5.09 9.01 64.67
C HIS A 160 -3.79 9.15 63.86
N ILE A 161 -2.76 9.73 64.48
CA ILE A 161 -1.44 9.89 63.86
C ILE A 161 -0.81 8.53 63.59
N GLY A 162 -0.91 7.60 64.54
CA GLY A 162 -0.35 6.25 64.44
C GLY A 162 -0.92 5.46 63.26
N ILE A 163 -2.25 5.45 63.06
CA ILE A 163 -2.88 4.75 61.92
C ILE A 163 -2.43 5.35 60.59
N LEU A 164 -2.44 6.68 60.47
CA LEU A 164 -2.05 7.37 59.25
C LEU A 164 -0.57 7.12 58.90
N ALA A 165 0.33 7.31 59.86
CA ALA A 165 1.76 7.13 59.67
C ALA A 165 2.13 5.66 59.41
N ALA A 166 1.56 4.72 60.16
CA ALA A 166 1.86 3.30 60.00
C ALA A 166 1.45 2.80 58.61
N ILE A 167 0.24 3.11 58.15
CA ILE A 167 -0.22 2.66 56.84
C ILE A 167 0.55 3.36 55.72
N ALA A 168 0.74 4.68 55.82
CA ALA A 168 1.51 5.40 54.80
C ALA A 168 2.94 4.84 54.68
N VAL A 169 3.65 4.62 55.79
CA VAL A 169 5.03 4.10 55.78
C VAL A 169 5.08 2.66 55.27
N ILE A 170 4.22 1.76 55.80
CA ILE A 170 4.22 0.35 55.40
C ILE A 170 3.96 0.22 53.90
N PHE A 171 2.88 0.83 53.39
CA PHE A 171 2.48 0.71 51.99
C PHE A 171 3.43 1.44 51.03
N THR A 172 4.09 2.51 51.47
CA THR A 172 5.17 3.15 50.70
C THR A 172 6.40 2.25 50.61
N ALA A 173 6.77 1.59 51.71
CA ALA A 173 7.95 0.74 51.76
C ALA A 173 7.79 -0.56 50.95
N ILE A 174 6.63 -1.22 51.05
CA ILE A 174 6.38 -2.51 50.37
C ILE A 174 5.86 -2.36 48.94
N GLY A 175 5.29 -1.20 48.58
CA GLY A 175 4.64 -0.96 47.29
C GLY A 175 5.51 -1.27 46.07
N PRO A 176 6.74 -0.73 45.98
CA PRO A 176 7.64 -1.03 44.86
C PRO A 176 7.95 -2.52 44.71
N THR A 177 8.17 -3.24 45.83
CA THR A 177 8.47 -4.67 45.82
C THR A 177 7.29 -5.50 45.33
N ILE A 178 6.09 -5.22 45.85
CA ILE A 178 4.86 -5.93 45.45
C ILE A 178 4.49 -5.61 43.99
N GLY A 179 4.55 -4.33 43.58
CA GLY A 179 4.29 -3.93 42.21
C GLY A 179 5.27 -4.56 41.21
N THR A 180 6.57 -4.56 41.53
CA THR A 180 7.60 -5.23 40.72
C THR A 180 7.32 -6.73 40.60
N GLY A 181 6.99 -7.40 41.72
CA GLY A 181 6.69 -8.83 41.74
C GLY A 181 5.45 -9.18 40.91
N MET A 182 4.38 -8.39 41.04
CA MET A 182 3.16 -8.56 40.25
C MET A 182 3.42 -8.33 38.76
N MET A 183 4.19 -7.31 38.38
CA MET A 183 4.50 -7.04 36.97
C MET A 183 5.38 -8.13 36.37
N LYS A 184 6.36 -8.65 37.10
CA LYS A 184 7.16 -9.82 36.66
C LYS A 184 6.30 -11.06 36.48
N SER A 185 5.39 -11.34 37.42
CA SER A 185 4.48 -12.49 37.33
C SER A 185 3.49 -12.35 36.16
N ARG A 186 2.94 -11.15 35.95
CA ARG A 186 2.06 -10.85 34.80
C ARG A 186 2.81 -10.98 33.48
N GLU A 187 4.03 -10.45 33.41
CA GLU A 187 4.91 -10.59 32.26
C GLU A 187 5.15 -12.06 31.93
N GLU A 188 5.54 -12.87 32.92
CA GLU A 188 5.80 -14.30 32.73
C GLU A 188 4.56 -15.05 32.23
N THR A 189 3.40 -14.72 32.80
CA THR A 189 2.11 -15.30 32.39
C THR A 189 1.76 -14.90 30.96
N ALA A 190 1.89 -13.62 30.62
CA ALA A 190 1.62 -13.11 29.27
C ALA A 190 2.58 -13.70 28.25
N PHE A 191 3.88 -13.73 28.56
CA PHE A 191 4.91 -14.31 27.71
C PHE A 191 4.64 -15.80 27.45
N LYS A 192 4.35 -16.58 28.50
CA LYS A 192 4.04 -18.01 28.38
C LYS A 192 2.76 -18.26 27.57
N LYS A 193 1.73 -17.41 27.74
CA LYS A 193 0.48 -17.48 26.96
C LYS A 193 0.74 -17.23 25.48
N LEU A 194 1.50 -16.18 25.16
CA LEU A 194 1.71 -15.68 23.80
C LEU A 194 2.83 -16.41 23.03
N SER A 195 3.73 -17.09 23.73
CA SER A 195 4.78 -17.92 23.12
C SER A 195 4.25 -19.22 22.50
N LYS A 196 2.93 -19.48 22.60
CA LYS A 196 2.29 -20.58 21.88
C LYS A 196 2.29 -20.29 20.38
N GLU A 197 2.50 -21.33 19.57
CA GLU A 197 2.64 -21.22 18.11
C GLU A 197 1.42 -20.57 17.41
N GLU A 198 0.23 -20.72 17.97
CA GLU A 198 -1.02 -20.22 17.38
C GLU A 198 -1.25 -18.71 17.61
N THR A 199 -0.40 -18.06 18.41
CA THR A 199 -0.58 -16.64 18.76
C THR A 199 -0.27 -15.73 17.57
N SER A 200 -1.17 -14.78 17.30
CA SER A 200 -1.01 -13.77 16.25
C SER A 200 -0.02 -12.67 16.64
N ALA A 201 0.57 -12.00 15.65
CA ALA A 201 1.45 -10.86 15.88
C ALA A 201 0.70 -9.67 16.49
N SER A 202 -0.58 -9.50 16.16
CA SER A 202 -1.43 -8.47 16.77
C SER A 202 -1.64 -8.71 18.27
N GLN A 203 -1.85 -9.97 18.68
CA GLN A 203 -1.98 -10.33 20.09
C GLN A 203 -0.70 -10.04 20.89
N TRP A 204 0.48 -10.26 20.30
CA TRP A 204 1.74 -9.85 20.94
C TRP A 204 1.79 -8.33 21.21
N LYS A 205 1.30 -7.51 20.27
CA LYS A 205 1.25 -6.06 20.47
C LYS A 205 0.25 -5.68 21.56
N THR A 206 -0.99 -6.16 21.49
CA THR A 206 -2.06 -5.75 22.41
C THR A 206 -1.96 -6.36 23.80
N ASP A 207 -1.51 -7.60 23.91
CA ASP A 207 -1.49 -8.35 25.18
C ASP A 207 -0.12 -8.27 25.88
N TYR A 208 0.97 -7.97 25.15
CA TYR A 208 2.31 -7.87 25.72
C TYR A 208 2.88 -6.45 25.63
N GLU A 209 3.05 -5.89 24.43
CA GLU A 209 3.66 -4.57 24.27
C GLU A 209 2.85 -3.48 25.00
N ASP A 210 1.54 -3.42 24.77
CA ASP A 210 0.68 -2.37 25.36
C ASP A 210 0.48 -2.55 26.88
N GLN A 211 0.57 -3.79 27.40
CA GLN A 211 0.25 -4.10 28.80
C GLN A 211 1.47 -4.22 29.71
N ILE A 212 2.63 -4.58 29.18
CA ILE A 212 3.87 -4.75 29.94
C ILE A 212 4.76 -3.54 29.68
N PRO A 213 5.08 -2.71 30.70
CA PRO A 213 5.99 -1.59 30.56
C PRO A 213 7.37 -2.05 30.08
N GLU A 214 8.04 -1.22 29.30
CA GLU A 214 9.30 -1.54 28.62
C GLU A 214 10.38 -2.09 29.57
N GLU A 215 10.48 -1.52 30.77
CA GLU A 215 11.44 -1.93 31.80
C GLU A 215 11.25 -3.37 32.32
N TYR A 216 10.09 -3.98 32.10
CA TYR A 216 9.80 -5.37 32.48
C TYR A 216 9.83 -6.35 31.30
N ARG A 217 9.90 -5.86 30.06
CA ARG A 217 9.83 -6.72 28.87
C ARG A 217 11.12 -7.55 28.70
N ARG A 218 10.98 -8.84 28.40
CA ARG A 218 12.09 -9.76 28.09
C ARG A 218 12.69 -9.49 26.73
N LYS A 219 14.01 -9.45 26.56
CA LYS A 219 14.64 -9.18 25.24
C LYS A 219 14.12 -10.10 24.11
N GLU A 220 13.74 -11.32 24.46
CA GLU A 220 13.25 -12.36 23.57
C GLU A 220 11.82 -12.10 23.03
N TRP A 221 11.05 -11.17 23.61
CA TRP A 221 9.65 -10.91 23.19
C TRP A 221 9.59 -10.49 21.72
N ARG A 222 10.56 -9.69 21.26
CA ARG A 222 10.65 -9.25 19.87
C ARG A 222 10.87 -10.40 18.91
N LEU A 223 11.72 -11.36 19.27
CA LEU A 223 11.94 -12.56 18.47
C LEU A 223 10.62 -13.33 18.30
N GLN A 224 9.87 -13.54 19.38
CA GLN A 224 8.60 -14.28 19.34
C GLN A 224 7.54 -13.55 18.52
N TRP A 225 7.47 -12.21 18.64
CA TRP A 225 6.60 -11.38 17.81
C TRP A 225 6.95 -11.46 16.32
N MET A 226 8.25 -11.38 15.96
CA MET A 226 8.70 -11.54 14.57
C MET A 226 8.38 -12.94 14.05
N LYS A 227 8.59 -14.01 14.83
CA LYS A 227 8.18 -15.37 14.47
C LYS A 227 6.67 -15.47 14.22
N ALA A 228 5.84 -14.81 15.03
CA ALA A 228 4.40 -14.75 14.80
C ALA A 228 4.07 -14.07 13.45
N ARG A 229 4.73 -12.94 13.13
CA ARG A 229 4.57 -12.27 11.82
C ARG A 229 5.02 -13.16 10.66
N VAL A 230 6.08 -13.95 10.83
CA VAL A 230 6.51 -14.93 9.82
C VAL A 230 5.44 -16.00 9.62
N ARG A 231 4.85 -16.55 10.70
CA ARG A 231 3.77 -17.55 10.59
C ARG A 231 2.55 -16.98 9.86
N GLU A 232 2.13 -15.77 10.21
CA GLU A 232 1.04 -15.08 9.51
C GLU A 232 1.36 -14.86 8.03
N GLY A 233 2.58 -14.39 7.71
CA GLY A 233 3.03 -14.22 6.33
C GLY A 233 3.03 -15.53 5.53
N LYS A 234 3.47 -16.65 6.16
CA LYS A 234 3.41 -17.99 5.58
C LYS A 234 1.97 -18.43 5.32
N GLN A 235 1.08 -18.30 6.31
CA GLN A 235 -0.33 -18.69 6.19
C GLN A 235 -1.07 -17.88 5.13
N ALA A 236 -0.82 -16.56 5.08
CA ALA A 236 -1.42 -15.65 4.10
C ALA A 236 -0.75 -15.71 2.71
N LYS A 237 0.35 -16.47 2.54
CA LYS A 237 1.18 -16.48 1.33
C LYS A 237 1.59 -15.06 0.89
N ASN A 238 1.94 -14.21 1.85
CA ASN A 238 2.26 -12.81 1.62
C ASN A 238 3.78 -12.59 1.61
N ALA A 239 4.39 -12.60 0.42
CA ALA A 239 5.84 -12.41 0.29
C ALA A 239 6.28 -11.00 0.71
N GLY A 240 5.44 -9.99 0.51
CA GLY A 240 5.70 -8.63 0.96
C GLY A 240 5.91 -8.57 2.49
N GLN A 241 5.00 -9.17 3.25
CA GLN A 241 5.11 -9.25 4.71
C GLN A 241 6.35 -10.01 5.17
N LEU A 242 6.64 -11.17 4.57
CA LEU A 242 7.84 -11.96 4.91
C LEU A 242 9.13 -11.18 4.65
N ARG A 243 9.19 -10.46 3.51
CA ARG A 243 10.34 -9.62 3.16
C ARG A 243 10.49 -8.45 4.12
N THR A 244 9.39 -7.78 4.47
CA THR A 244 9.39 -6.74 5.50
C THR A 244 9.94 -7.25 6.82
N VAL A 245 9.49 -8.42 7.29
CA VAL A 245 10.02 -9.03 8.53
C VAL A 245 11.52 -9.36 8.40
N ALA A 246 11.95 -9.94 7.28
CA ALA A 246 13.36 -10.26 7.05
C ALA A 246 14.25 -9.00 7.07
N ASN A 247 13.80 -7.90 6.47
CA ASN A 247 14.50 -6.62 6.45
C ASN A 247 14.51 -5.97 7.83
N GLU A 248 13.37 -5.90 8.52
CA GLU A 248 13.28 -5.36 9.87
C GLU A 248 14.21 -6.12 10.84
N CYS A 249 14.26 -7.44 10.77
CA CYS A 249 15.18 -8.23 11.60
C CYS A 249 16.66 -7.99 11.26
N ALA A 250 16.98 -7.67 10.00
CA ALA A 250 18.34 -7.39 9.56
C ALA A 250 18.81 -5.98 9.94
N ASP A 251 17.88 -5.01 9.97
CA ASP A 251 18.17 -3.60 10.23
C ASP A 251 17.98 -3.22 11.71
N ASP A 252 17.43 -4.11 12.56
CA ASP A 252 17.28 -3.90 14.00
C ASP A 252 18.64 -3.91 14.72
N LYS A 253 18.77 -3.08 15.76
CA LYS A 253 19.98 -3.02 16.62
C LYS A 253 20.29 -4.35 17.31
N ASP A 254 19.27 -5.17 17.54
CA ASP A 254 19.35 -6.48 18.18
C ASP A 254 19.31 -7.62 17.14
N SER A 255 19.84 -7.38 15.92
CA SER A 255 19.76 -8.30 14.77
C SER A 255 20.26 -9.72 15.07
N GLU A 256 21.25 -9.88 15.94
CA GLU A 256 21.75 -11.20 16.37
C GLU A 256 20.65 -12.00 17.08
N LEU A 257 19.87 -11.36 17.96
CA LEU A 257 18.74 -11.99 18.65
C LEU A 257 17.57 -12.30 17.70
N LEU A 258 17.46 -11.58 16.58
CA LEU A 258 16.39 -11.75 15.59
C LEU A 258 16.78 -12.64 14.40
N SER A 259 18.01 -13.17 14.39
CA SER A 259 18.58 -13.99 13.32
C SER A 259 17.69 -15.20 12.98
N GLU A 260 17.15 -15.89 13.98
CA GLU A 260 16.28 -17.05 13.77
C GLU A 260 14.97 -16.67 13.04
N ALA A 261 14.30 -15.59 13.44
CA ALA A 261 13.09 -15.14 12.75
C ALA A 261 13.39 -14.65 11.32
N ARG A 262 14.55 -14.03 11.12
CA ARG A 262 15.02 -13.64 9.77
C ARG A 262 15.25 -14.87 8.90
N GLU A 263 15.94 -15.88 9.39
CA GLU A 263 16.17 -17.14 8.67
C GLU A 263 14.86 -17.83 8.30
N ASP A 264 13.91 -17.89 9.23
CA ASP A 264 12.58 -18.44 8.97
C ASP A 264 11.80 -17.66 7.89
N ALA A 265 11.91 -16.33 7.89
CA ALA A 265 11.29 -15.46 6.88
C ALA A 265 11.92 -15.66 5.50
N VAL A 266 13.26 -15.65 5.43
CA VAL A 266 14.03 -15.87 4.19
C VAL A 266 13.78 -17.26 3.64
N LYS A 267 13.74 -18.28 4.50
CA LYS A 267 13.41 -19.66 4.10
C LYS A 267 12.02 -19.75 3.48
N ALA A 268 11.00 -19.15 4.11
CA ALA A 268 9.65 -19.15 3.55
C ALA A 268 9.56 -18.37 2.23
N LEU A 269 10.25 -17.24 2.11
CA LEU A 269 10.37 -16.53 0.84
C LEU A 269 10.99 -17.45 -0.22
N GLY A 270 12.10 -18.11 0.10
CA GLY A 270 12.76 -19.09 -0.78
C GLY A 270 11.78 -20.16 -1.26
N GLU A 271 11.01 -20.76 -0.36
CA GLU A 271 9.99 -21.75 -0.70
C GLU A 271 8.92 -21.20 -1.66
N MET A 272 8.48 -19.95 -1.46
CA MET A 272 7.53 -19.29 -2.38
C MET A 272 8.14 -19.04 -3.77
N TYR A 273 9.40 -18.57 -3.84
CA TYR A 273 10.11 -18.38 -5.10
C TYR A 273 10.38 -19.71 -5.83
N GLU A 274 10.73 -20.78 -5.11
CA GLU A 274 10.87 -22.12 -5.69
C GLU A 274 9.54 -22.63 -6.26
N ALA A 275 8.44 -22.43 -5.55
CA ALA A 275 7.11 -22.78 -6.05
C ALA A 275 6.76 -21.99 -7.32
N ALA A 276 7.03 -20.68 -7.35
CA ALA A 276 6.84 -19.83 -8.52
C ALA A 276 7.70 -20.28 -9.71
N LYS A 277 8.99 -20.61 -9.48
CA LYS A 277 9.88 -21.16 -10.52
C LYS A 277 9.36 -22.47 -11.09
N LYS A 278 8.85 -23.37 -10.24
CA LYS A 278 8.25 -24.63 -10.69
C LYS A 278 7.02 -24.40 -11.58
N ARG A 279 6.15 -23.44 -11.23
CA ARG A 279 4.98 -23.08 -12.05
C ARG A 279 5.39 -22.46 -13.39
N MET A 280 6.34 -21.52 -13.38
CA MET A 280 6.85 -20.87 -14.59
C MET A 280 7.49 -21.88 -15.56
N ASN A 281 8.22 -22.87 -15.03
CA ASN A 281 8.88 -23.90 -15.83
C ASN A 281 7.99 -25.11 -16.13
N ALA A 282 6.75 -25.13 -15.64
CA ALA A 282 5.80 -26.17 -16.01
C ALA A 282 5.51 -26.13 -17.52
N PRO A 283 5.15 -27.27 -18.13
CA PRO A 283 4.65 -27.28 -19.50
C PRO A 283 3.49 -26.29 -19.64
N ALA A 284 3.52 -25.45 -20.67
CA ALA A 284 2.44 -24.50 -20.91
C ALA A 284 1.11 -25.27 -21.04
N SER A 285 0.06 -24.78 -20.37
CA SER A 285 -1.26 -25.43 -20.31
C SER A 285 -1.97 -25.54 -21.68
N GLY A 286 -1.38 -25.03 -22.76
CA GLY A 286 -1.89 -25.06 -24.14
C GLY A 286 -1.28 -26.10 -25.08
N GLY A 287 -0.32 -26.93 -24.67
CA GLY A 287 0.31 -27.92 -25.57
C GLY A 287 0.83 -27.30 -26.89
N SER A 288 0.77 -28.04 -28.00
CA SER A 288 1.18 -27.60 -29.36
C SER A 288 0.36 -26.43 -29.96
N THR A 289 -0.54 -25.80 -29.18
CA THR A 289 -1.42 -24.70 -29.61
C THR A 289 -1.11 -23.35 -28.94
N ALA A 290 0.03 -23.23 -28.23
CA ALA A 290 0.46 -21.96 -27.66
C ALA A 290 0.65 -20.90 -28.78
N GLU A 291 0.13 -19.69 -28.58
CA GLU A 291 0.19 -18.59 -29.55
C GLU A 291 1.63 -18.19 -29.90
N PHE A 292 2.54 -18.30 -28.92
CA PHE A 292 3.95 -17.97 -29.06
C PHE A 292 4.81 -19.16 -28.62
N PRO A 293 5.92 -19.46 -29.33
CA PRO A 293 6.83 -20.50 -28.90
C PRO A 293 7.51 -20.10 -27.60
N VAL A 294 7.61 -21.05 -26.66
CA VAL A 294 8.29 -20.83 -25.39
C VAL A 294 9.80 -20.67 -25.62
N ASP A 295 10.39 -19.62 -25.05
CA ASP A 295 11.83 -19.40 -25.03
C ASP A 295 12.42 -19.92 -23.70
N ASN A 296 13.08 -21.07 -23.77
CA ASN A 296 13.69 -21.70 -22.59
C ASN A 296 14.86 -20.90 -22.03
N SER A 297 15.61 -20.16 -22.86
CA SER A 297 16.73 -19.33 -22.39
C SER A 297 16.21 -18.13 -21.59
N LEU A 298 15.08 -17.56 -22.01
CA LEU A 298 14.38 -16.52 -21.26
C LEU A 298 13.88 -17.04 -19.90
N ARG A 299 13.26 -18.23 -19.87
CA ARG A 299 12.81 -18.88 -18.62
C ARG A 299 13.96 -19.17 -17.66
N GLU A 300 15.10 -19.62 -18.17
CA GLU A 300 16.30 -19.88 -17.38
C GLU A 300 16.85 -18.59 -16.77
N ALA A 301 17.01 -17.54 -17.59
CA ALA A 301 17.47 -16.24 -17.13
C ALA A 301 16.54 -15.64 -16.05
N PHE A 302 15.22 -15.80 -16.21
CA PHE A 302 14.27 -15.35 -15.20
C PHE A 302 14.26 -16.23 -13.95
N SER A 303 14.57 -17.52 -14.06
CA SER A 303 14.78 -18.39 -12.90
C SER A 303 15.97 -17.92 -12.07
N ALA A 304 17.02 -17.38 -12.70
CA ALA A 304 18.11 -16.70 -12.00
C ALA A 304 17.64 -15.42 -11.30
N VAL A 305 16.82 -14.59 -11.97
CA VAL A 305 16.20 -13.39 -11.35
C VAL A 305 15.37 -13.75 -10.12
N MET A 306 14.51 -14.77 -10.21
CA MET A 306 13.69 -15.21 -9.08
C MET A 306 14.54 -15.71 -7.90
N THR A 307 15.68 -16.33 -8.20
CA THR A 307 16.64 -16.76 -7.17
C THR A 307 17.31 -15.56 -6.51
N ASP A 308 17.67 -14.52 -7.27
CA ASP A 308 18.19 -13.26 -6.73
C ASP A 308 17.14 -12.53 -5.85
N LEU A 309 15.91 -12.38 -6.36
CA LEU A 309 14.81 -11.70 -5.66
C LEU A 309 14.41 -12.39 -4.34
N SER A 310 14.63 -13.70 -4.22
CA SER A 310 14.40 -14.43 -2.97
C SER A 310 15.29 -14.00 -1.81
N ARG A 311 16.42 -13.34 -2.12
CA ARG A 311 17.41 -12.85 -1.15
C ARG A 311 17.47 -11.32 -1.11
N ALA A 312 16.82 -10.65 -2.06
CA ALA A 312 16.85 -9.21 -2.20
C ALA A 312 15.96 -8.51 -1.15
N ARG A 313 16.35 -7.28 -0.81
CA ARG A 313 15.58 -6.40 0.09
C ARG A 313 14.25 -5.94 -0.49
N ASP A 314 14.07 -5.98 -1.80
CA ASP A 314 12.84 -5.64 -2.53
C ASP A 314 12.50 -6.70 -3.58
N ALA A 315 11.29 -6.61 -4.14
CA ALA A 315 10.82 -7.48 -5.22
C ALA A 315 10.92 -6.80 -6.60
N ASN A 316 11.72 -5.75 -6.72
CA ASN A 316 11.66 -4.84 -7.86
C ASN A 316 12.48 -5.38 -9.03
N VAL A 317 11.84 -5.46 -10.19
CA VAL A 317 12.50 -5.59 -11.48
C VAL A 317 12.23 -4.30 -12.24
N TYR A 318 13.27 -3.57 -12.54
CA TYR A 318 13.14 -2.27 -13.16
C TYR A 318 13.00 -2.42 -14.67
N VAL A 319 12.19 -1.57 -15.29
CA VAL A 319 11.97 -1.62 -16.74
C VAL A 319 12.45 -0.32 -17.36
N VAL A 320 13.51 -0.41 -18.16
CA VAL A 320 14.07 0.69 -18.93
C VAL A 320 13.49 0.63 -20.34
N PHE A 321 12.98 1.76 -20.80
CA PHE A 321 12.46 1.93 -22.15
C PHE A 321 13.24 2.96 -22.93
N GLU A 322 13.67 2.56 -24.12
CA GLU A 322 14.32 3.43 -25.08
C GLU A 322 13.54 3.41 -26.39
N ASN A 323 13.02 4.56 -26.81
CA ASN A 323 12.30 4.69 -28.07
C ASN A 323 13.07 5.61 -29.01
N SER A 324 13.14 5.22 -30.28
CA SER A 324 13.71 6.02 -31.35
C SER A 324 12.86 5.88 -32.61
N ALA A 325 12.75 6.95 -33.40
CA ALA A 325 12.03 6.95 -34.65
C ALA A 325 12.90 7.53 -35.75
N ASN A 326 13.05 6.79 -36.85
CA ASN A 326 13.56 7.28 -38.11
C ASN A 326 12.42 7.24 -39.14
N LEU A 327 11.84 8.41 -39.38
CA LEU A 327 10.66 8.57 -40.26
C LEU A 327 11.04 9.15 -41.64
N ASP A 328 12.34 9.23 -41.93
CA ASP A 328 12.82 9.68 -43.23
C ASP A 328 12.23 8.78 -44.32
N PRO A 329 11.64 9.36 -45.38
CA PRO A 329 11.09 8.59 -46.48
C PRO A 329 12.21 7.76 -47.14
N PRO A 330 11.98 6.46 -47.39
CA PRO A 330 12.90 5.65 -48.16
C PRO A 330 13.15 6.24 -49.55
N LYS A 331 14.26 5.83 -50.18
CA LYS A 331 14.55 6.22 -51.55
C LYS A 331 13.36 5.83 -52.45
N ASP A 332 13.00 6.73 -53.37
CA ASP A 332 11.91 6.56 -54.33
C ASP A 332 10.48 6.55 -53.73
N PHE A 333 10.31 6.87 -52.44
CA PHE A 333 8.98 6.94 -51.81
C PHE A 333 8.02 7.91 -52.53
N ASP A 334 8.50 9.08 -52.97
CA ASP A 334 7.67 10.04 -53.72
C ASP A 334 7.19 9.48 -55.07
N LYS A 335 7.97 8.60 -55.68
CA LYS A 335 7.61 7.93 -56.94
C LYS A 335 6.48 6.94 -56.68
N LEU A 336 6.60 6.14 -55.61
CA LEU A 336 5.55 5.22 -55.16
C LEU A 336 4.23 5.96 -54.90
N VAL A 337 4.26 7.05 -54.13
CA VAL A 337 3.05 7.83 -53.83
C VAL A 337 2.39 8.36 -55.11
N LYS A 338 3.19 8.87 -56.07
CA LYS A 338 2.65 9.35 -57.36
C LYS A 338 2.02 8.23 -58.20
N GLU A 339 2.55 7.02 -58.11
CA GLU A 339 2.00 5.84 -58.79
C GLU A 339 0.63 5.48 -58.19
N ILE A 340 0.56 5.35 -56.87
CA ILE A 340 -0.68 5.00 -56.13
C ILE A 340 -1.74 6.11 -56.28
N GLN A 341 -1.35 7.38 -56.33
CA GLN A 341 -2.26 8.50 -56.63
C GLN A 341 -2.96 8.37 -57.99
N GLY A 342 -2.44 7.57 -58.91
CA GLY A 342 -3.03 7.28 -60.20
C GLY A 342 -4.05 6.14 -60.21
N GLU A 343 -4.21 5.41 -59.10
CA GLU A 343 -5.08 4.24 -59.03
C GLU A 343 -6.57 4.61 -59.07
N PRO A 344 -7.44 3.77 -59.68
CA PRO A 344 -8.86 4.09 -59.85
C PRO A 344 -9.61 4.38 -58.55
N GLU A 345 -9.27 3.69 -57.46
CA GLU A 345 -9.91 3.87 -56.16
C GLU A 345 -9.51 5.17 -55.46
N VAL A 346 -8.28 5.65 -55.68
CA VAL A 346 -7.82 6.95 -55.21
C VAL A 346 -8.44 8.06 -56.05
N LEU A 347 -8.46 7.91 -57.38
CA LEU A 347 -9.01 8.90 -58.30
C LEU A 347 -10.51 9.17 -58.09
N ARG A 348 -11.25 8.19 -57.54
CA ARG A 348 -12.67 8.36 -57.18
C ARG A 348 -12.87 9.51 -56.20
N ASP A 349 -12.01 9.60 -55.19
CA ASP A 349 -12.10 10.60 -54.12
C ASP A 349 -11.14 11.79 -54.36
N TRP A 350 -10.07 11.58 -55.13
CA TRP A 350 -9.02 12.57 -55.46
C TRP A 350 -8.68 12.63 -56.97
N PRO A 351 -9.58 13.17 -57.83
CA PRO A 351 -9.42 13.12 -59.29
C PRO A 351 -8.19 13.85 -59.84
N LYS A 352 -7.60 14.77 -59.06
CA LYS A 352 -6.43 15.56 -59.46
C LYS A 352 -5.09 14.90 -59.12
N ARG A 353 -5.09 13.63 -58.68
CA ARG A 353 -3.87 12.89 -58.26
C ARG A 353 -3.06 13.62 -57.19
N ASN A 354 -3.76 14.21 -56.21
CA ASN A 354 -3.18 15.02 -55.16
C ASN A 354 -3.59 14.56 -53.76
N ALA A 355 -3.96 13.28 -53.60
CA ALA A 355 -4.23 12.69 -52.30
C ALA A 355 -2.99 12.82 -51.39
N PRO A 356 -3.11 13.41 -50.19
CA PRO A 356 -1.95 13.71 -49.35
C PRO A 356 -1.42 12.45 -48.65
N VAL A 357 -0.12 12.42 -48.36
CA VAL A 357 0.41 11.57 -47.30
C VAL A 357 0.23 12.32 -45.99
N ILE A 358 -0.53 11.73 -45.06
CA ILE A 358 -0.82 12.31 -43.77
C ILE A 358 0.46 12.37 -42.94
N ASP A 359 0.78 13.55 -42.43
CA ASP A 359 1.93 13.79 -41.57
C ASP A 359 1.81 12.98 -40.26
N ALA A 360 2.95 12.53 -39.72
CA ALA A 360 2.96 11.75 -38.49
C ALA A 360 2.55 12.56 -37.25
N GLY A 361 2.63 13.88 -37.32
CA GLY A 361 2.38 14.81 -36.23
C GLY A 361 3.12 14.40 -34.96
N ASN A 362 2.38 14.33 -33.86
CA ASN A 362 2.95 13.97 -32.56
C ASN A 362 2.88 12.46 -32.26
N ALA A 363 2.45 11.61 -33.21
CA ALA A 363 2.24 10.18 -32.97
C ALA A 363 3.49 9.45 -32.47
N PHE A 364 4.68 9.87 -32.89
CA PHE A 364 5.96 9.28 -32.48
C PHE A 364 6.75 10.19 -31.53
N SER A 365 6.11 11.23 -30.99
CA SER A 365 6.76 12.14 -30.04
C SER A 365 6.96 11.46 -28.68
N PRO A 366 7.98 11.87 -27.90
CA PRO A 366 8.20 11.38 -26.55
C PRO A 366 7.01 11.57 -25.60
N ALA A 367 6.06 12.46 -25.91
CA ALA A 367 4.86 12.67 -25.11
C ALA A 367 3.97 11.41 -25.00
N PHE A 368 4.05 10.50 -25.98
CA PHE A 368 3.32 9.23 -25.96
C PHE A 368 4.13 8.06 -25.36
N ASP A 369 5.43 8.24 -25.13
CA ASP A 369 6.30 7.17 -24.62
C ASP A 369 5.81 6.68 -23.25
N LYS A 370 5.47 7.59 -22.33
CA LYS A 370 5.00 7.22 -20.99
C LYS A 370 3.79 6.30 -21.03
N LYS A 371 2.81 6.59 -21.88
CA LYS A 371 1.60 5.77 -22.07
C LYS A 371 1.93 4.38 -22.63
N ARG A 372 2.83 4.32 -23.62
CA ARG A 372 3.25 3.05 -24.25
C ARG A 372 4.07 2.18 -23.31
N ARG A 373 4.97 2.78 -22.53
CA ARG A 373 5.68 2.14 -21.41
C ARG A 373 4.68 1.57 -20.41
N GLY A 374 3.70 2.38 -20.00
CA GLY A 374 2.63 1.97 -19.10
C GLY A 374 1.82 0.79 -19.65
N THR A 375 1.54 0.77 -20.95
CA THR A 375 0.86 -0.34 -21.63
C THR A 375 1.66 -1.64 -21.54
N PHE A 376 2.95 -1.60 -21.88
CA PHE A 376 3.80 -2.78 -21.77
C PHE A 376 3.94 -3.27 -20.31
N VAL A 377 4.22 -2.37 -19.37
CA VAL A 377 4.37 -2.71 -17.94
C VAL A 377 3.08 -3.31 -17.40
N SER A 378 1.92 -2.75 -17.76
CA SER A 378 0.61 -3.27 -17.34
C SER A 378 0.36 -4.67 -17.90
N ALA A 379 0.61 -4.88 -19.19
CA ALA A 379 0.44 -6.19 -19.83
C ALA A 379 1.37 -7.26 -19.22
N MET A 380 2.63 -6.93 -18.98
CA MET A 380 3.57 -7.83 -18.31
C MET A 380 3.13 -8.12 -16.87
N THR A 381 2.69 -7.11 -16.12
CA THR A 381 2.21 -7.25 -14.74
C THR A 381 0.98 -8.14 -14.67
N GLU A 382 0.03 -8.00 -15.60
CA GLU A 382 -1.15 -8.84 -15.70
C GLU A 382 -0.76 -10.31 -15.92
N SER A 383 0.10 -10.61 -16.90
CA SER A 383 0.57 -11.97 -17.14
C SER A 383 1.36 -12.55 -15.97
N PHE A 384 2.21 -11.76 -15.32
CA PHE A 384 2.95 -12.21 -14.15
C PHE A 384 2.03 -12.49 -12.96
N GLY A 385 0.98 -11.68 -12.76
CA GLY A 385 -0.01 -11.89 -11.70
C GLY A 385 -0.80 -13.19 -11.83
N GLN A 386 -0.85 -13.79 -13.03
CA GLN A 386 -1.49 -15.10 -13.24
C GLN A 386 -0.64 -16.29 -12.79
N VAL A 387 0.68 -16.12 -12.67
CA VAL A 387 1.62 -17.20 -12.34
C VAL A 387 2.24 -17.02 -10.96
N PHE A 388 2.49 -15.77 -10.58
CA PHE A 388 3.15 -15.41 -9.34
C PHE A 388 2.12 -14.89 -8.33
N ASP A 389 1.89 -15.67 -7.27
CA ASP A 389 1.08 -15.24 -6.14
C ASP A 389 1.85 -14.16 -5.33
N GLY A 390 1.12 -13.22 -4.72
CA GLY A 390 1.56 -12.55 -3.49
C GLY A 390 2.84 -11.70 -3.54
N GLN A 391 2.92 -10.69 -4.41
CA GLN A 391 4.00 -9.67 -4.42
C GLN A 391 5.43 -10.24 -4.58
N LEU A 392 5.59 -11.39 -5.25
CA LEU A 392 6.91 -11.96 -5.54
C LEU A 392 7.72 -11.16 -6.58
N LEU A 393 7.06 -10.33 -7.37
CA LEU A 393 7.72 -9.49 -8.35
C LEU A 393 6.91 -8.22 -8.54
N THR A 394 7.59 -7.09 -8.69
CA THR A 394 6.99 -5.80 -9.03
C THR A 394 7.79 -5.18 -10.15
N LEU A 395 7.11 -4.85 -11.25
CA LEU A 395 7.73 -4.12 -12.35
C LEU A 395 7.70 -2.63 -12.04
N VAL A 396 8.89 -2.03 -11.98
CA VAL A 396 9.03 -0.60 -11.68
C VAL A 396 9.55 0.10 -12.92
N PRO A 397 8.79 1.02 -13.55
CA PRO A 397 9.33 1.81 -14.66
C PRO A 397 10.51 2.63 -14.16
N MET A 398 11.57 2.69 -14.97
CA MET A 398 12.77 3.48 -14.69
C MET A 398 12.82 4.69 -15.64
N GLU A 399 13.06 5.88 -15.08
CA GLU A 399 13.23 7.08 -15.90
C GLU A 399 14.54 7.10 -16.66
N LYS A 400 14.58 7.86 -17.75
CA LYS A 400 15.77 7.97 -18.60
C LYS A 400 16.92 8.60 -17.80
N GLY A 401 18.04 7.89 -17.71
CA GLY A 401 19.26 8.35 -17.04
C GLY A 401 19.36 7.99 -15.55
N GLU A 402 18.37 7.29 -14.98
CA GLU A 402 18.53 6.73 -13.64
C GLU A 402 19.67 5.70 -13.55
N ASP A 403 20.30 5.64 -12.37
CA ASP A 403 21.35 4.65 -12.10
C ASP A 403 20.79 3.22 -12.15
N ARG A 404 21.47 2.37 -12.93
CA ARG A 404 21.17 0.94 -13.10
C ARG A 404 21.91 0.06 -12.10
N LYS A 405 22.90 0.59 -11.37
CA LYS A 405 23.76 -0.18 -10.47
C LYS A 405 22.97 -0.86 -9.35
N GLY A 406 23.18 -2.17 -9.17
CA GLY A 406 22.53 -2.95 -8.12
C GLY A 406 21.06 -3.28 -8.39
N LYS A 407 20.54 -2.94 -9.58
CA LYS A 407 19.15 -3.20 -9.98
C LYS A 407 19.09 -4.34 -11.00
N ILE A 408 18.05 -5.16 -10.92
CA ILE A 408 17.69 -6.08 -12.02
C ILE A 408 16.93 -5.24 -13.05
N VAL A 409 17.36 -5.26 -14.31
CA VAL A 409 16.83 -4.39 -15.35
C VAL A 409 16.33 -5.22 -16.54
N LEU A 410 15.07 -4.99 -16.90
CA LEU A 410 14.48 -5.35 -18.19
C LEU A 410 14.65 -4.16 -19.13
N GLU A 411 15.48 -4.31 -20.13
CA GLU A 411 15.71 -3.29 -21.15
C GLU A 411 14.85 -3.61 -22.37
N VAL A 412 13.99 -2.66 -22.74
CA VAL A 412 13.13 -2.76 -23.90
C VAL A 412 13.40 -1.56 -24.78
N SER A 413 13.87 -1.78 -26.00
CA SER A 413 14.06 -0.72 -26.96
C SER A 413 13.17 -0.91 -28.17
N SER A 414 12.59 0.17 -28.68
CA SER A 414 11.90 0.22 -29.96
C SER A 414 12.59 1.18 -30.91
N ARG A 415 12.75 0.77 -32.16
CA ARG A 415 13.18 1.61 -33.26
C ARG A 415 12.14 1.56 -34.36
N ILE A 416 11.50 2.69 -34.62
CA ILE A 416 10.50 2.83 -35.68
C ILE A 416 11.22 3.20 -36.96
N VAL A 417 10.97 2.43 -38.03
CA VAL A 417 11.56 2.65 -39.35
C VAL A 417 10.45 2.74 -40.38
N ARG A 418 10.42 3.83 -41.14
CA ARG A 418 9.47 3.98 -42.24
C ARG A 418 9.77 3.02 -43.39
N GLU A 419 8.75 2.36 -43.90
CA GLU A 419 8.83 1.45 -45.03
C GLU A 419 8.52 2.16 -46.36
N ALA A 420 8.93 1.54 -47.46
CA ALA A 420 8.63 2.00 -48.81
C ALA A 420 7.23 1.55 -49.23
N ASP A 421 6.22 1.86 -48.40
CA ASP A 421 4.83 1.47 -48.61
C ASP A 421 3.86 2.46 -47.94
N VAL A 422 2.57 2.42 -48.32
CA VAL A 422 1.51 3.24 -47.75
C VAL A 422 0.20 2.46 -47.55
N PHE A 423 -0.55 2.82 -46.52
CA PHE A 423 -1.92 2.38 -46.31
C PHE A 423 -2.92 3.43 -46.83
N LEU A 424 -4.01 2.96 -47.44
CA LEU A 424 -5.16 3.82 -47.78
C LEU A 424 -5.95 4.15 -46.52
N TYR A 425 -5.99 5.44 -46.15
CA TYR A 425 -6.76 5.88 -44.99
C TYR A 425 -8.15 6.36 -45.40
N THR A 426 -9.15 5.53 -45.12
CA THR A 426 -10.55 5.86 -45.37
C THR A 426 -11.29 6.19 -44.07
N SER A 427 -12.15 7.21 -44.10
CA SER A 427 -13.10 7.50 -43.03
C SER A 427 -14.52 7.13 -43.44
N ASP A 428 -15.33 6.63 -42.51
CA ASP A 428 -16.76 6.44 -42.71
C ASP A 428 -17.53 7.65 -42.15
N GLU A 429 -17.53 8.75 -42.92
CA GLU A 429 -18.32 9.93 -42.59
C GLU A 429 -19.70 9.78 -43.23
N SER A 430 -20.73 9.56 -42.41
CA SER A 430 -22.14 9.45 -42.84
C SER A 430 -22.50 8.16 -43.60
N GLY A 431 -21.86 7.03 -43.29
CA GLY A 431 -22.17 5.72 -43.88
C GLY A 431 -21.58 5.50 -45.27
N THR A 432 -20.71 6.41 -45.74
CA THR A 432 -19.97 6.29 -46.99
C THR A 432 -18.47 6.39 -46.71
N LYS A 433 -17.73 5.34 -47.05
CA LYS A 433 -16.26 5.34 -46.97
C LYS A 433 -15.67 6.32 -47.97
N ARG A 434 -14.93 7.31 -47.49
CA ARG A 434 -14.17 8.27 -48.30
C ARG A 434 -12.68 8.21 -47.97
N LEU A 435 -11.83 8.25 -48.98
CA LEU A 435 -10.38 8.32 -48.82
C LEU A 435 -9.96 9.71 -48.31
N LYS A 436 -9.33 9.74 -47.13
CA LYS A 436 -8.75 10.95 -46.53
C LYS A 436 -7.32 11.22 -47.01
N GLY A 437 -6.57 10.17 -47.31
CA GLY A 437 -5.19 10.25 -47.79
C GLY A 437 -4.45 8.94 -47.59
N PHE A 438 -3.13 9.02 -47.54
CA PHE A 438 -2.23 7.89 -47.30
C PHE A 438 -1.60 7.97 -45.92
N LEU A 439 -1.48 6.84 -45.23
CA LEU A 439 -0.60 6.71 -44.07
C LEU A 439 0.67 6.00 -44.54
N PHE A 440 1.87 6.48 -44.22
CA PHE A 440 3.07 5.71 -44.54
C PHE A 440 3.12 4.42 -43.71
N SER A 441 3.60 3.33 -44.31
CA SER A 441 3.90 2.13 -43.55
C SER A 441 5.19 2.30 -42.75
N PHE A 442 5.28 1.62 -41.62
CA PHE A 442 6.47 1.56 -40.80
C PHE A 442 6.55 0.20 -40.12
N GLU A 443 7.75 -0.19 -39.73
CA GLU A 443 7.97 -1.32 -38.85
C GLU A 443 8.55 -0.86 -37.52
N VAL A 444 8.32 -1.64 -36.47
CA VAL A 444 8.91 -1.43 -35.15
C VAL A 444 9.90 -2.56 -34.90
N GLU A 445 11.18 -2.22 -34.93
CA GLU A 445 12.26 -3.11 -34.52
C GLU A 445 12.34 -3.10 -32.98
N TRP A 446 12.26 -4.28 -32.37
CA TRP A 446 12.33 -4.46 -30.94
C TRP A 446 13.64 -5.13 -30.53
N ASN A 447 14.24 -4.60 -29.46
CA ASN A 447 15.23 -5.34 -28.68
C ASN A 447 14.74 -5.51 -27.25
N PHE A 448 14.98 -6.69 -26.71
CA PHE A 448 14.65 -7.03 -25.33
C PHE A 448 15.86 -7.71 -24.69
N GLN A 449 16.22 -7.24 -23.49
CA GLN A 449 17.34 -7.76 -22.74
C GLN A 449 17.01 -7.79 -21.25
N LEU A 450 17.54 -8.78 -20.55
CA LEU A 450 17.46 -8.91 -19.10
C LEU A 450 18.87 -8.85 -18.51
N VAL A 451 19.07 -7.95 -17.55
CA VAL A 451 20.35 -7.65 -16.91
C VAL A 451 20.22 -7.84 -15.41
N ASP A 452 21.20 -8.49 -14.79
CA ASP A 452 21.25 -8.67 -13.34
C ASP A 452 21.80 -7.45 -12.57
N ARG A 453 21.81 -7.52 -11.25
CA ARG A 453 22.30 -6.44 -10.37
C ARG A 453 23.77 -6.06 -10.58
N SER A 454 24.57 -6.94 -11.18
CA SER A 454 25.98 -6.70 -11.49
C SER A 454 26.19 -6.02 -12.85
N GLY A 455 25.12 -5.89 -13.66
CA GLY A 455 25.20 -5.41 -15.03
C GLY A 455 25.46 -6.54 -16.04
N LYS A 456 25.45 -7.81 -15.63
CA LYS A 456 25.63 -8.93 -16.54
C LYS A 456 24.33 -9.20 -17.29
N VAL A 457 24.44 -9.34 -18.61
CA VAL A 457 23.34 -9.77 -19.47
C VAL A 457 23.02 -11.23 -19.18
N LEU A 458 21.84 -11.50 -18.64
CA LEU A 458 21.33 -12.85 -18.41
C LEU A 458 20.63 -13.41 -19.66
N TYR A 459 19.99 -12.55 -20.43
CA TYR A 459 19.29 -12.93 -21.65
C TYR A 459 19.19 -11.76 -22.61
N LYS A 460 19.28 -12.06 -23.91
CA LYS A 460 19.04 -11.12 -25.00
C LYS A 460 18.18 -11.81 -26.06
N ALA A 461 17.01 -11.25 -26.33
CA ALA A 461 16.13 -11.77 -27.37
C ALA A 461 16.76 -11.56 -28.76
N SER A 462 16.46 -12.46 -29.69
CA SER A 462 16.63 -12.17 -31.12
C SER A 462 15.82 -10.94 -31.49
N GLN A 463 16.35 -10.12 -32.40
CA GLN A 463 15.64 -8.95 -32.90
C GLN A 463 14.26 -9.36 -33.43
N ALA A 464 13.22 -8.69 -32.95
CA ALA A 464 11.85 -8.91 -33.40
C ALA A 464 11.40 -7.69 -34.19
N VAL A 465 10.55 -7.92 -35.18
CA VAL A 465 9.99 -6.84 -36.00
C VAL A 465 8.48 -6.98 -35.94
N SER A 466 7.80 -5.92 -35.53
CA SER A 466 6.35 -5.83 -35.63
C SER A 466 5.98 -4.89 -36.76
N LYS A 467 5.05 -5.33 -37.61
CA LYS A 467 4.37 -4.46 -38.55
C LYS A 467 3.00 -4.10 -37.99
N PRO A 468 2.52 -2.86 -38.15
CA PRO A 468 1.13 -2.52 -37.90
C PRO A 468 0.24 -3.55 -38.60
N SER A 469 -0.61 -4.23 -37.85
CA SER A 469 -1.59 -5.16 -38.42
C SER A 469 -2.76 -4.40 -39.04
N ASP A 470 -3.57 -5.07 -39.85
CA ASP A 470 -4.90 -4.61 -40.33
C ASP A 470 -5.94 -4.46 -39.18
N ALA A 471 -5.50 -4.00 -38.01
CA ALA A 471 -6.36 -3.77 -36.87
C ALA A 471 -7.35 -2.67 -37.21
N LYS A 472 -8.64 -2.96 -37.01
CA LYS A 472 -9.68 -1.94 -37.06
C LYS A 472 -9.42 -0.95 -35.93
N PHE A 473 -9.51 0.33 -36.26
CA PHE A 473 -9.38 1.42 -35.32
C PHE A 473 -10.50 2.43 -35.55
N ASP A 474 -10.99 3.08 -34.51
CA ASP A 474 -11.85 4.26 -34.64
C ASP A 474 -11.13 5.48 -34.11
N THR A 475 -11.39 6.58 -34.78
CA THR A 475 -11.07 7.94 -34.35
C THR A 475 -12.39 8.65 -34.05
N ALA A 476 -12.45 9.41 -32.96
CA ALA A 476 -13.61 10.22 -32.60
C ALA A 476 -13.62 11.55 -33.38
N PRO A 477 -14.79 12.19 -33.54
CA PRO A 477 -14.84 13.56 -34.05
C PRO A 477 -13.97 14.50 -33.22
N GLY A 478 -13.02 15.18 -33.88
CA GLY A 478 -12.04 16.07 -33.24
C GLY A 478 -10.68 15.45 -32.95
N ASP A 479 -10.50 14.15 -33.19
CA ASP A 479 -9.18 13.54 -33.19
C ASP A 479 -8.31 14.09 -34.32
N PRO A 480 -6.98 14.19 -34.12
CA PRO A 480 -6.09 14.64 -35.18
C PRO A 480 -6.01 13.61 -36.32
N ASP A 481 -5.80 14.07 -37.55
CA ASP A 481 -5.68 13.18 -38.73
C ASP A 481 -4.55 12.14 -38.61
N TRP A 482 -3.54 12.41 -37.76
CA TRP A 482 -2.44 11.50 -37.45
C TRP A 482 -2.73 10.50 -36.32
N ALA A 483 -3.90 10.55 -35.69
CA ALA A 483 -4.33 9.59 -34.66
C ALA A 483 -4.14 8.11 -35.06
N PRO A 484 -4.38 7.70 -36.33
CA PRO A 484 -4.12 6.32 -36.76
C PRO A 484 -2.69 5.84 -36.49
N TYR A 485 -1.67 6.68 -36.70
CA TYR A 485 -0.28 6.32 -36.41
C TYR A 485 -0.07 6.04 -34.91
N SER A 486 -0.70 6.83 -34.04
CA SER A 486 -0.61 6.59 -32.59
C SER A 486 -1.28 5.29 -32.20
N ILE A 487 -2.43 4.97 -32.81
CA ILE A 487 -3.16 3.72 -32.58
C ILE A 487 -2.33 2.51 -33.04
N MET A 488 -1.73 2.59 -34.24
CA MET A 488 -0.85 1.55 -34.77
C MET A 488 0.33 1.30 -33.82
N MET A 489 0.96 2.35 -33.30
CA MET A 489 2.03 2.21 -32.30
C MET A 489 1.54 1.59 -30.99
N ASP A 490 0.41 2.04 -30.45
CA ASP A 490 -0.15 1.48 -29.22
C ASP A 490 -0.48 -0.02 -29.41
N SER A 491 -0.94 -0.41 -30.60
CA SER A 491 -1.16 -1.81 -30.97
C SER A 491 0.15 -2.61 -31.04
N ALA A 492 1.22 -2.02 -31.57
CA ALA A 492 2.53 -2.67 -31.67
C ALA A 492 3.13 -2.95 -30.29
N TYR A 493 3.08 -1.98 -29.37
CA TYR A 493 3.51 -2.16 -27.97
C TYR A 493 2.68 -3.23 -27.25
N TYR A 494 1.37 -3.21 -27.43
CA TYR A 494 0.49 -4.23 -26.85
C TYR A 494 0.83 -5.62 -27.40
N ASN A 495 0.96 -5.75 -28.72
CA ASN A 495 1.27 -7.03 -29.36
C ASN A 495 2.64 -7.57 -28.96
N TYR A 496 3.65 -6.70 -28.92
CA TYR A 496 4.98 -7.09 -28.46
C TYR A 496 5.00 -7.51 -26.98
N SER A 497 4.26 -6.81 -26.11
CA SER A 497 4.15 -7.22 -24.70
C SER A 497 3.54 -8.62 -24.55
N ARG A 498 2.53 -8.96 -25.36
CA ARG A 498 1.96 -10.32 -25.41
C ARG A 498 2.97 -11.34 -25.90
N GLU A 499 3.74 -11.00 -26.93
CA GLU A 499 4.75 -11.89 -27.48
C GLU A 499 5.81 -12.21 -26.42
N VAL A 500 6.29 -11.19 -25.70
CA VAL A 500 7.24 -11.38 -24.60
C VAL A 500 6.65 -12.29 -23.52
N THR A 501 5.44 -12.00 -23.01
CA THR A 501 4.79 -12.84 -21.98
C THR A 501 4.49 -14.26 -22.46
N GLY A 502 4.11 -14.41 -23.73
CA GLY A 502 3.90 -15.71 -24.37
C GLY A 502 5.19 -16.50 -24.54
N ARG A 503 6.31 -15.85 -24.89
CA ARG A 503 7.64 -16.47 -24.96
C ARG A 503 8.17 -16.86 -23.58
N PHE A 504 7.79 -16.15 -22.51
CA PHE A 504 7.96 -16.64 -21.14
C PHE A 504 7.18 -17.93 -20.86
N GLY A 505 6.23 -18.28 -21.73
CA GLY A 505 5.28 -19.38 -21.56
C GLY A 505 4.26 -19.12 -20.46
N LEU A 506 3.96 -17.85 -20.22
CA LEU A 506 2.81 -17.39 -19.46
C LEU A 506 1.64 -17.22 -20.43
N THR A 507 0.42 -17.14 -19.89
CA THR A 507 -0.73 -16.76 -20.71
C THR A 507 -0.62 -15.26 -21.05
N PRO A 508 -0.53 -14.90 -22.33
CA PRO A 508 -0.52 -13.50 -22.73
C PRO A 508 -1.90 -12.87 -22.45
N PRO A 509 -2.00 -11.54 -22.32
CA PRO A 509 -3.29 -10.86 -22.24
C PRO A 509 -4.18 -11.21 -23.47
N PRO A 510 -5.51 -11.03 -23.44
CA PRO A 510 -6.39 -11.35 -24.58
C PRO A 510 -6.16 -10.48 -25.82
N ARG A 511 -6.39 -11.02 -27.03
CA ARG A 511 -6.18 -10.24 -28.28
C ARG A 511 -7.14 -9.06 -28.29
N LYS A 512 -6.62 -7.87 -28.53
CA LYS A 512 -7.46 -6.69 -28.76
C LYS A 512 -7.84 -6.68 -30.22
N ALA A 513 -9.14 -6.85 -30.48
CA ALA A 513 -9.69 -6.74 -31.82
C ALA A 513 -9.74 -5.29 -32.33
N PHE A 514 -9.57 -4.33 -31.41
CA PHE A 514 -9.86 -2.93 -31.66
C PHE A 514 -9.07 -2.01 -30.72
N PHE A 515 -8.64 -0.86 -31.23
CA PHE A 515 -7.90 0.17 -30.50
C PHE A 515 -8.52 1.54 -30.78
N VAL A 516 -8.57 2.39 -29.75
CA VAL A 516 -9.10 3.75 -29.81
C VAL A 516 -7.96 4.73 -29.58
N TYR A 517 -7.98 5.86 -30.28
CA TYR A 517 -7.07 6.95 -29.98
C TYR A 517 -7.28 7.45 -28.55
N SER A 518 -6.17 7.62 -27.83
CA SER A 518 -6.18 8.33 -26.56
C SER A 518 -4.97 9.26 -26.61
N GLY A 519 -5.25 10.56 -26.52
CA GLY A 519 -4.24 11.60 -26.57
C GLY A 519 -3.16 11.43 -25.50
N ALA A 520 -2.07 12.18 -25.65
CA ALA A 520 -1.00 12.17 -24.67
C ALA A 520 -1.55 12.56 -23.28
N GLU A 521 -1.03 11.93 -22.22
CA GLU A 521 -1.33 12.39 -20.87
C GLU A 521 -0.88 13.85 -20.74
N PRO A 522 -1.70 14.74 -20.16
CA PRO A 522 -1.28 16.11 -19.91
C PRO A 522 -0.01 16.07 -19.06
N THR A 523 1.06 16.68 -19.54
CA THR A 523 2.31 16.82 -18.80
C THR A 523 2.04 17.76 -17.62
N THR A 524 1.82 17.20 -16.44
CA THR A 524 1.54 17.97 -15.21
C THR A 524 2.78 18.70 -14.69
N THR A 525 3.93 18.55 -15.34
CA THR A 525 5.15 19.29 -15.02
C THR A 525 5.19 20.57 -15.87
N PRO A 526 4.96 21.77 -15.28
CA PRO A 526 5.15 23.01 -16.00
C PRO A 526 6.59 23.08 -16.51
N PRO A 527 6.82 23.64 -17.72
CA PRO A 527 8.16 23.73 -18.28
C PRO A 527 9.09 24.48 -17.29
N PRO A 528 10.32 23.98 -17.07
CA PRO A 528 11.26 24.64 -16.18
C PRO A 528 11.60 26.02 -16.76
N GLY A 529 11.05 27.09 -16.17
CA GLY A 529 11.35 28.46 -16.56
C GLY A 529 10.18 29.44 -16.66
N THR A 530 8.93 28.99 -16.57
CA THR A 530 7.78 29.92 -16.45
C THR A 530 7.43 30.12 -14.98
N LYS A 531 7.98 31.17 -14.38
CA LYS A 531 7.37 31.84 -13.23
C LYS A 531 6.40 32.91 -13.72
#